data_AF-A0A432H3M6-F1
#
_entry.id   AF-A0A432H3M6-F1
#
_cell.length_a   1.000
_cell.length_b   1.000
_cell.length_c   1.000
_cell.angle_alpha   90.00
_cell.angle_beta   90.00
_cell.angle_gamma   90.00
#
_symmetry.space_group_name_H-M   'P 1'
#
loop_
_entity.id
_entity.type
_entity.pdbx_description
1 polymer ?
#
loop_
_entity_poly.entity_id
_entity_poly.type
_entity_poly.pdbx_seq_one_letter_code
_entity_poly.pdbx_strand_id
1 'polypeptide(L)' 'MTLSLHFDKGTIQLHGMAGRYMQHLDGISWDERTNSYRTPAANYRKLVTALCEKNISFQDHARKFSA' A
#
# COMPACT_ATOMS: atom_id res chain seq x y z
N MET A 1 -0.77 3.49 15.19
CA MET A 1 -1.50 3.15 13.95
C MET A 1 -0.46 3.00 12.86
N THR A 2 -0.23 1.78 12.41
CA THR A 2 0.85 1.43 11.46
C THR A 2 0.22 1.15 10.10
N LEU A 3 0.84 1.62 9.01
CA LEU A 3 0.40 1.32 7.65
C LEU A 3 0.39 -0.20 7.44
N SER A 4 -0.66 -0.76 6.85
CA SER A 4 -0.66 -2.17 6.43
C SER A 4 -0.96 -2.30 4.94
N LEU A 5 -0.20 -3.19 4.29
CA LEU A 5 -0.33 -3.52 2.87
C LEU A 5 -1.02 -4.87 2.73
N HIS A 6 -2.08 -4.94 1.94
CA HIS A 6 -2.85 -6.17 1.71
C HIS A 6 -3.04 -6.41 0.21
N PHE A 7 -2.80 -7.63 -0.26
CA PHE A 7 -3.14 -8.00 -1.64
C PHE A 7 -4.65 -8.28 -1.73
N ASP A 8 -5.32 -7.68 -2.71
CA ASP A 8 -6.72 -7.90 -3.01
C ASP A 8 -6.96 -7.81 -4.52
N LYS A 9 -7.35 -8.94 -5.13
CA LYS A 9 -7.81 -9.03 -6.53
C LYS A 9 -6.91 -8.29 -7.55
N GLY A 10 -5.59 -8.47 -7.45
CA GLY A 10 -4.63 -7.83 -8.37
C GLY A 10 -4.25 -6.39 -8.00
N THR A 11 -4.69 -5.92 -6.83
CA THR A 11 -4.31 -4.61 -6.26
C THR A 11 -3.67 -4.78 -4.89
N ILE A 12 -2.90 -3.79 -4.45
CA ILE A 12 -2.46 -3.63 -3.07
C ILE A 12 -3.37 -2.58 -2.44
N GLN A 13 -4.07 -2.95 -1.37
CA GLN A 13 -4.78 -2.05 -0.49
C GLN A 13 -3.85 -1.56 0.62
N LEU A 14 -3.99 -0.29 0.96
CA LEU A 14 -3.23 0.39 1.99
C LEU A 14 -4.19 0.88 3.08
N HIS A 15 -3.97 0.41 4.30
CA HIS A 15 -4.81 0.70 5.47
C HIS A 15 -4.00 1.37 6.56
N GLY A 16 -4.64 2.22 7.38
CA GLY A 16 -4.07 2.67 8.65
C GLY A 16 -3.17 3.93 8.60
N MET A 17 -2.99 4.60 7.46
CA MET A 17 -2.38 5.94 7.44
C MET A 17 -3.24 7.00 6.75
N ALA A 18 -3.31 8.17 7.39
CA ALA A 18 -3.98 9.36 6.89
C ALA A 18 -3.30 9.86 5.61
N GLY A 19 -4.11 10.26 4.62
CA GLY A 19 -3.76 10.52 3.21
C GLY A 19 -2.58 11.44 2.89
N ARG A 20 -1.91 12.06 3.88
CA ARG A 20 -0.73 12.93 3.68
C ARG A 20 0.45 12.21 3.04
N TYR A 21 0.74 10.96 3.41
CA TYR A 21 1.83 10.19 2.80
C TYR A 21 1.45 9.58 1.45
N MET A 22 0.16 9.30 1.26
CA MET A 22 -0.37 8.62 0.07
C MET A 22 -0.42 9.54 -1.15
N GLN A 23 -0.59 10.84 -0.95
CA GLN A 23 -0.53 11.86 -2.01
C GLN A 23 0.85 11.96 -2.68
N HIS A 24 1.90 11.42 -2.07
CA HIS A 24 3.28 11.49 -2.59
C HIS A 24 3.78 10.16 -3.15
N LEU A 25 2.90 9.16 -3.26
CA LEU A 25 3.23 7.84 -3.78
C LEU A 25 2.55 7.66 -5.14
N ASP A 26 3.36 7.41 -6.17
CA ASP A 26 2.88 7.27 -7.53
C ASP A 26 2.01 6.02 -7.73
N GLY A 27 0.97 6.17 -8.55
CA GLY A 27 0.07 5.07 -8.90
C GLY A 27 -0.86 4.63 -7.79
N ILE A 28 -1.01 5.43 -6.73
CA ILE A 28 -2.00 5.22 -5.67
C ILE A 28 -3.28 5.99 -6.00
N SER A 29 -4.44 5.38 -5.79
CA SER A 29 -5.76 6.00 -5.93
C SER A 29 -6.63 5.68 -4.72
N TRP A 30 -7.50 6.62 -4.36
CA TRP A 30 -8.49 6.41 -3.31
C TRP A 30 -9.65 5.53 -3.83
N ASP A 31 -9.97 4.46 -3.12
CA ASP A 31 -11.15 3.64 -3.37
C ASP A 31 -12.21 3.93 -2.30
N GLU A 32 -13.26 4.66 -2.69
CA GLU A 32 -14.37 5.04 -1.80
C GLU A 32 -15.18 3.83 -1.33
N ARG A 33 -15.26 2.75 -2.13
CA ARG A 33 -16.06 1.56 -1.82
C ARG A 33 -15.47 0.80 -0.64
N THR A 34 -14.15 0.78 -0.51
CA THR A 34 -13.44 0.12 0.60
C THR A 34 -12.78 1.09 1.57
N ASN A 35 -12.96 2.41 1.36
CA ASN A 35 -12.43 3.47 2.20
C ASN A 35 -10.92 3.31 2.44
N SER A 36 -10.20 3.02 1.35
CA SER A 36 -8.79 2.63 1.39
C SER A 36 -8.04 3.10 0.15
N TYR A 37 -6.75 3.36 0.28
CA TYR A 37 -5.90 3.61 -0.88
C TYR A 37 -5.54 2.31 -1.58
N ARG A 38 -5.44 2.34 -2.91
CA ARG A 38 -5.09 1.18 -3.74
C ARG A 38 -4.08 1.51 -4.81
N THR A 39 -3.29 0.52 -5.19
CA THR A 39 -2.44 0.55 -6.40
C THR A 39 -2.45 -0.82 -7.07
N PRO A 40 -2.26 -0.92 -8.40
CA PRO A 40 -2.05 -2.22 -9.05
C PRO A 40 -0.91 -3.02 -8.39
N ALA A 41 -1.07 -4.34 -8.27
CA ALA A 41 -0.06 -5.20 -7.64
C ALA A 41 1.30 -5.17 -8.37
N ALA A 42 1.30 -4.87 -9.67
CA ALA A 42 2.53 -4.63 -10.43
C ALA A 42 3.39 -3.49 -9.85
N ASN A 43 2.79 -2.51 -9.16
CA ASN A 43 3.49 -1.41 -8.52
C ASN A 43 4.02 -1.74 -7.12
N TYR A 44 3.74 -2.93 -6.58
CA TYR A 44 4.09 -3.32 -5.21
C TYR A 44 5.58 -3.09 -4.90
N ARG A 45 6.49 -3.47 -5.81
CA ARG A 45 7.93 -3.26 -5.61
C ARG A 45 8.27 -1.77 -5.47
N LYS A 46 7.72 -0.93 -6.35
CA LYS A 46 7.94 0.53 -6.32
C LYS A 46 7.40 1.14 -5.03
N LEU A 47 6.20 0.70 -4.62
CA LEU A 47 5.57 1.12 -3.37
C LEU A 47 6.44 0.80 -2.15
N VAL A 48 6.88 -0.46 -2.01
CA VAL A 48 7.72 -0.88 -0.88
C VAL A 48 9.05 -0.13 -0.86
N THR A 49 9.71 0.04 -2.01
CA THR A 49 10.94 0.84 -2.11
C THR A 49 10.71 2.27 -1.61
N ALA A 50 9.65 2.94 -2.07
CA ALA A 50 9.34 4.31 -1.67
C ALA A 50 9.02 4.43 -0.16
N LEU A 51 8.33 3.44 0.42
CA LEU A 51 8.08 3.38 1.86
C LEU A 51 9.37 3.22 2.66
N CYS A 52 10.28 2.35 2.21
CA CYS A 52 11.58 2.14 2.85
C CYS A 52 12.48 3.39 2.75
N GLU A 53 12.57 4.02 1.56
CA GLU A 53 13.34 5.25 1.34
C GLU A 53 12.87 6.41 2.23
N LYS A 54 11.55 6.49 2.47
CA LYS A 54 10.94 7.50 3.34
C LYS A 54 10.91 7.09 4.82
N ASN A 55 11.52 5.96 5.18
CA ASN A 55 11.54 5.39 6.53
C ASN A 55 10.13 5.20 7.15
N ILE A 56 9.14 4.91 6.31
CA ILE A 56 7.76 4.72 6.73
C ILE A 56 7.61 3.28 7.22
N SER A 57 7.29 3.10 8.49
CA SER A 57 7.00 1.78 9.06
C SER A 57 5.68 1.22 8.55
N PHE A 58 5.70 0.01 8.00
CA PHE A 58 4.51 -0.68 7.51
C PHE A 58 4.52 -2.18 7.83
N GLN A 59 3.34 -2.79 7.88
CA GLN A 59 3.14 -4.23 7.96
C GLN A 59 2.82 -4.77 6.56
N ASP A 60 3.58 -5.77 6.13
CA ASP A 60 3.40 -6.37 4.82
C ASP A 60 2.60 -7.67 4.90
N HIS A 61 1.29 -7.57 4.70
CA HIS A 61 0.40 -8.72 4.56
C HIS A 61 0.18 -9.11 3.08
N ALA A 62 0.72 -8.32 2.15
CA ALA A 62 0.61 -8.56 0.70
C ALA A 62 1.62 -9.61 0.23
N ARG A 63 2.80 -9.66 0.86
CA ARG A 63 3.84 -10.67 0.61
C ARG A 63 3.54 -12.00 1.29
N LYS A 64 2.32 -12.54 1.13
CA LYS A 64 2.08 -13.95 1.47
C LYS A 64 2.53 -14.82 0.30
N PHE A 65 3.80 -15.22 0.33
CA PHE A 65 4.21 -16.46 -0.33
C PHE A 65 3.55 -17.59 0.46
N SER A 66 2.42 -18.11 -0.03
CA SER A 66 2.00 -19.45 0.38
C SER A 66 2.96 -20.42 -0.32
N ALA A 67 3.81 -21.07 0.48
CA ALA A 67 4.56 -22.25 0.07
C ALA A 67 3.61 -23.41 -0.27
#